data_AF-A0A4U0SJD5-F1
#
_entry.id   AF-A0A4U0SJD5-F1
#
_cell.length_a   1.000
_cell.length_b   1.000
_cell.length_c   1.000
_cell.angle_alpha   90.00
_cell.angle_beta   90.00
_cell.angle_gamma   90.00
#
_symmetry.space_group_name_H-M   'P 1'
#
loop_
_entity.id
_entity.type
_entity.pdbx_description
1 polymer ?
#
loop_
_entity_poly.entity_id
_entity_poly.type
_entity_poly.pdbx_seq_one_letter_code
_entity_poly.pdbx_strand_id
1 'polypeptide(L)'
;MAQIRATKDPGIAVDFSHSDVEQIKDAAEPVPVIQEKVVKAAVIVPAAGPTMTEAASSIAEAIALRKEELVRTDGGHGVEVVFDVQALTLGDWDIIAVRPLPSTVPSVSMVETFSLVSSSPPTAAEAGEVLFVFAVAEDRRIVFNEVAADGGFTGWQEVPGGLLTRTAPAAATLGDEAVVFATSPEGRILVNRVAPDRSFSGWQEIPGELTVDAAPSATRQGEGLLLFARAPDARILFNQLASDGSFSGWQERSVRFA
;
A
#
# COMPACT_ATOMS: atom_id res chain seq x y z
N MET A 1 -21.25 16.71 -16.15
CA MET A 1 -21.62 15.65 -15.18
C MET A 1 -20.32 15.09 -14.65
N ALA A 2 -20.21 14.93 -13.34
CA ALA A 2 -18.97 14.47 -12.74
C ALA A 2 -18.61 13.07 -13.24
N GLN A 3 -17.31 12.82 -13.41
CA GLN A 3 -16.78 11.53 -13.84
C GLN A 3 -15.70 11.07 -12.86
N ILE A 4 -15.66 9.77 -12.61
CA ILE A 4 -14.64 9.15 -11.75
C ILE A 4 -13.75 8.27 -12.63
N ARG A 5 -12.43 8.40 -12.46
CA ARG A 5 -11.45 7.60 -13.19
C ARG A 5 -10.17 7.43 -12.39
N ALA A 6 -9.40 6.40 -12.74
CA ALA A 6 -8.05 6.25 -12.23
C ALA A 6 -7.03 6.98 -13.13
N THR A 7 -5.97 7.53 -12.53
CA THR A 7 -4.94 8.33 -13.19
C THR A 7 -3.59 7.60 -13.25
N LYS A 8 -2.82 7.85 -14.32
CA LYS A 8 -1.49 7.23 -14.52
C LYS A 8 -0.47 7.64 -13.45
N ASP A 9 -0.54 8.87 -12.94
CA ASP A 9 0.08 9.18 -11.66
C ASP A 9 -0.90 8.71 -10.58
N PRO A 10 -0.63 7.58 -9.89
CA PRO A 10 -1.67 6.80 -9.24
C PRO A 10 -2.57 7.66 -8.35
N GLY A 11 -3.87 7.68 -8.67
CA GLY A 11 -4.86 8.46 -7.95
C GLY A 11 -6.27 8.18 -8.44
N ILE A 12 -7.25 8.60 -7.64
CA ILE A 12 -8.68 8.52 -7.97
C ILE A 12 -9.15 9.94 -8.27
N ALA A 13 -9.39 10.22 -9.54
CA ALA A 13 -9.85 11.51 -10.02
C ALA A 13 -11.38 11.60 -10.01
N VAL A 14 -11.90 12.70 -9.47
CA VAL A 14 -13.28 13.16 -9.63
C VAL A 14 -13.26 14.45 -10.45
N ASP A 15 -13.69 14.35 -11.71
CA ASP A 15 -13.76 15.47 -12.64
C ASP A 15 -15.07 16.24 -12.41
N PHE A 16 -14.99 17.55 -12.21
CA PHE A 16 -16.11 18.48 -12.16
C PHE A 16 -16.07 19.41 -13.38
N SER A 17 -17.17 19.55 -14.11
CA SER A 17 -17.24 20.52 -15.21
C SER A 17 -17.24 21.95 -14.69
N HIS A 18 -16.95 22.93 -15.56
CA HIS A 18 -17.08 24.35 -15.20
C HIS A 18 -18.44 24.68 -14.56
N SER A 19 -19.52 24.14 -15.12
CA SER A 19 -20.87 24.32 -14.58
C SER A 19 -21.07 23.71 -13.20
N ASP A 20 -20.36 22.62 -12.89
CA ASP A 20 -20.37 22.01 -11.56
C ASP A 20 -19.60 22.87 -10.56
N VAL A 21 -18.46 23.44 -10.96
CA VAL A 21 -17.66 24.34 -10.12
C VAL A 21 -18.44 25.62 -9.79
N GLU A 22 -19.12 26.23 -10.76
CA GLU A 22 -19.95 27.42 -10.50
C GLU A 22 -21.12 27.10 -9.54
N GLN A 23 -21.74 25.93 -9.65
CA GLN A 23 -22.76 25.50 -8.68
C GLN A 23 -22.19 25.34 -7.26
N ILE A 24 -20.99 24.76 -7.14
CA ILE A 24 -20.30 24.59 -5.84
C ILE A 24 -19.91 25.96 -5.25
N LYS A 25 -19.43 26.87 -6.11
CA LYS A 25 -19.05 28.24 -5.78
C LYS A 25 -20.22 29.03 -5.21
N ASP A 26 -21.37 28.98 -5.86
CA ASP A 26 -22.55 29.76 -5.48
C ASP A 26 -23.38 29.11 -4.37
N ALA A 27 -23.15 27.83 -4.08
CA ALA A 27 -23.83 27.13 -3.00
C ALA A 27 -23.47 27.73 -1.62
N ALA A 28 -24.51 28.05 -0.84
CA ALA A 28 -24.38 28.40 0.57
C ALA A 28 -23.81 27.24 1.39
N GLU A 29 -24.23 26.02 1.07
CA GLU A 29 -23.70 24.76 1.61
C GLU A 29 -23.17 23.90 0.46
N PRO A 30 -21.84 23.84 0.24
CA PRO A 30 -21.28 23.11 -0.89
C PRO A 30 -21.33 21.58 -0.73
N VAL A 31 -21.33 21.05 0.50
CA VAL A 31 -21.24 19.60 0.78
C VAL A 31 -22.39 18.81 0.11
N PRO A 32 -23.68 19.16 0.28
CA PRO A 32 -24.77 18.40 -0.37
C PRO A 32 -24.69 18.41 -1.91
N VAL A 33 -24.27 19.55 -2.49
CA VAL A 33 -24.11 19.70 -3.94
C VAL A 33 -23.00 18.80 -4.47
N ILE A 34 -21.87 18.74 -3.77
CA ILE A 34 -20.75 17.88 -4.14
C ILE A 34 -21.13 16.41 -3.96
N GLN A 35 -21.74 16.06 -2.82
CA GLN A 35 -22.14 14.69 -2.49
C GLN A 35 -23.06 14.11 -3.57
N GLU A 36 -24.06 14.87 -4.01
CA GLU A 36 -24.97 14.44 -5.08
C GLU A 36 -24.20 14.11 -6.38
N LYS A 37 -23.24 14.95 -6.75
CA LYS A 37 -22.41 14.75 -7.95
C LYS A 37 -21.49 13.52 -7.82
N VAL A 38 -20.88 13.33 -6.65
CA VAL A 38 -20.02 12.18 -6.35
C VAL A 38 -20.82 10.88 -6.41
N VAL A 39 -21.98 10.80 -5.74
CA VAL A 39 -22.85 9.61 -5.76
C VAL A 39 -23.26 9.27 -7.20
N LYS A 40 -23.71 10.26 -7.98
CA LYS A 40 -24.08 10.04 -9.39
C LYS A 40 -22.93 9.51 -10.24
N ALA A 41 -21.71 9.98 -10.00
CA ALA A 41 -20.53 9.50 -10.70
C ALA A 41 -20.11 8.10 -10.23
N ALA A 42 -20.23 7.79 -8.94
CA ALA A 42 -19.79 6.53 -8.36
C ALA A 42 -20.64 5.33 -8.79
N VAL A 43 -21.94 5.53 -8.99
CA VAL A 43 -22.88 4.45 -9.38
C VAL A 43 -22.49 3.73 -10.68
N ILE A 44 -21.79 4.42 -11.59
CA ILE A 44 -21.36 3.84 -12.88
C ILE A 44 -19.94 3.25 -12.84
N VAL A 45 -19.31 3.19 -11.66
CA VAL A 45 -17.94 2.71 -11.48
C VAL A 45 -17.95 1.31 -10.86
N PRO A 46 -17.65 0.25 -11.63
CA PRO A 46 -17.86 -1.13 -11.16
C PRO A 46 -17.03 -1.55 -9.94
N ALA A 47 -15.79 -1.05 -9.80
CA ALA A 47 -14.86 -1.49 -8.75
C ALA A 47 -14.85 -0.56 -7.53
N ALA A 48 -14.78 0.75 -7.75
CA ALA A 48 -14.73 1.74 -6.67
C ALA A 48 -16.10 2.34 -6.29
N GLY A 49 -17.14 2.09 -7.10
CA GLY A 49 -18.44 2.71 -6.95
C GLY A 49 -19.11 2.51 -5.60
N PRO A 50 -19.20 1.27 -5.07
CA PRO A 50 -19.80 1.02 -3.76
C PRO A 50 -19.09 1.79 -2.63
N THR A 51 -17.77 1.67 -2.52
CA THR A 51 -16.96 2.36 -1.50
C THR A 51 -17.09 3.88 -1.60
N MET A 52 -17.03 4.43 -2.82
CA MET A 52 -17.18 5.88 -3.02
C MET A 52 -18.60 6.38 -2.74
N THR A 53 -19.61 5.53 -2.95
CA THR A 53 -21.00 5.86 -2.61
C THR A 53 -21.18 5.90 -1.10
N GLU A 54 -20.63 4.93 -0.38
CA GLU A 54 -20.64 4.90 1.10
C GLU A 54 -19.87 6.08 1.70
N ALA A 55 -18.72 6.43 1.11
CA ALA A 55 -17.88 7.53 1.56
C ALA A 55 -18.23 8.91 0.99
N ALA A 56 -19.35 9.04 0.27
CA ALA A 56 -19.67 10.26 -0.47
C ALA A 56 -19.74 11.53 0.41
N SER A 57 -20.12 11.39 1.69
CA SER A 57 -20.11 12.52 2.65
C SER A 57 -18.67 12.98 2.93
N SER A 58 -17.77 12.06 3.29
CA SER A 58 -16.36 12.36 3.57
C SER A 58 -15.65 12.96 2.36
N ILE A 59 -15.91 12.40 1.16
CA ILE A 59 -15.40 12.94 -0.11
C ILE A 59 -15.89 14.37 -0.31
N ALA A 60 -17.19 14.62 -0.12
CA ALA A 60 -17.78 15.94 -0.32
C ALA A 60 -17.26 16.97 0.67
N GLU A 61 -17.04 16.59 1.93
CA GLU A 61 -16.43 17.42 2.96
C GLU A 61 -14.98 17.80 2.60
N ALA A 62 -14.17 16.83 2.18
CA ALA A 62 -12.79 17.07 1.75
C ALA A 62 -12.72 18.05 0.56
N ILE A 63 -13.60 17.89 -0.43
CA ILE A 63 -13.67 18.79 -1.60
C ILE A 63 -14.18 20.17 -1.20
N ALA A 64 -15.19 20.25 -0.33
CA ALA A 64 -15.74 21.51 0.16
C ALA A 64 -14.70 22.36 0.89
N LEU A 65 -13.80 21.72 1.66
CA LEU A 65 -12.67 22.39 2.33
C LEU A 65 -11.68 23.01 1.33
N ARG A 66 -11.62 22.50 0.09
CA ARG A 66 -10.77 23.02 -0.99
C ARG A 66 -11.53 23.92 -1.98
N LYS A 67 -12.74 24.38 -1.66
CA LYS A 67 -13.61 25.18 -2.56
C LYS A 67 -12.90 26.33 -3.27
N GLU A 68 -12.11 27.13 -2.57
CA GLU A 68 -11.39 28.27 -3.17
C GLU A 68 -10.35 27.83 -4.21
N GLU A 69 -9.68 26.70 -3.96
CA GLU A 69 -8.72 26.12 -4.88
C GLU A 69 -9.40 25.56 -6.14
N LEU A 70 -10.57 24.94 -6.00
CA LEU A 70 -11.38 24.51 -7.15
C LEU A 70 -11.71 25.72 -8.05
N VAL A 71 -12.24 26.79 -7.47
CA VAL A 71 -12.62 28.01 -8.21
C VAL A 71 -11.41 28.66 -8.89
N ARG A 72 -10.26 28.71 -8.21
CA ARG A 72 -9.03 29.26 -8.79
C ARG A 72 -8.51 28.40 -9.95
N THR A 73 -8.68 27.08 -9.88
CA THR A 73 -8.10 26.13 -10.83
C THR A 73 -8.97 25.91 -12.06
N ASP A 74 -10.28 26.10 -11.94
CA ASP A 74 -11.28 25.84 -12.98
C ASP A 74 -10.97 26.47 -14.35
N GLY A 75 -10.49 27.71 -14.37
CA GLY A 75 -10.07 28.39 -15.59
C GLY A 75 -11.14 28.41 -16.70
N GLY A 76 -12.43 28.26 -16.36
CA GLY A 76 -13.55 28.19 -17.30
C GLY A 76 -13.83 26.81 -17.91
N HIS A 77 -13.10 25.75 -17.52
CA HIS A 77 -13.16 24.43 -18.16
C HIS A 77 -13.56 23.30 -17.21
N GLY A 78 -13.46 23.51 -15.91
CA GLY A 78 -13.65 22.49 -14.88
C GLY A 78 -12.35 22.10 -14.19
N VAL A 79 -12.47 21.22 -13.22
CA VAL A 79 -11.35 20.74 -12.40
C VAL A 79 -11.37 19.23 -12.26
N GLU A 80 -10.19 18.64 -12.19
CA GLU A 80 -9.94 17.29 -11.72
C GLU A 80 -9.51 17.37 -10.26
N VAL A 81 -10.23 16.70 -9.36
CA VAL A 81 -9.84 16.54 -7.95
C VAL A 81 -9.31 15.13 -7.76
N VAL A 82 -8.06 14.97 -7.35
CA VAL A 82 -7.38 13.68 -7.22
C VAL A 82 -7.21 13.32 -5.76
N PHE A 83 -7.70 12.14 -5.39
CA PHE A 83 -7.48 11.49 -4.11
C PHE A 83 -6.37 10.46 -4.20
N ASP A 84 -5.72 10.18 -3.08
CA ASP A 84 -4.79 9.07 -2.97
C ASP A 84 -5.49 7.73 -3.30
N VAL A 85 -4.78 6.81 -3.95
CA VAL A 85 -5.32 5.47 -4.27
C VAL A 85 -5.69 4.68 -3.02
N GLN A 86 -5.04 4.96 -1.88
CA GLN A 86 -5.31 4.36 -0.59
C GLN A 86 -6.64 4.81 0.01
N ALA A 87 -7.28 5.87 -0.51
CA ALA A 87 -8.56 6.36 0.01
C ALA A 87 -9.68 5.29 -0.03
N LEU A 88 -9.65 4.39 -1.02
CA LEU A 88 -10.61 3.28 -1.10
C LEU A 88 -10.36 2.18 -0.07
N THR A 89 -9.14 2.10 0.46
CA THR A 89 -8.68 1.07 1.39
C THR A 89 -8.74 1.56 2.84
N LEU A 90 -8.25 2.76 3.07
CA LEU A 90 -8.12 3.37 4.40
C LEU A 90 -9.34 4.21 4.77
N GLY A 91 -10.15 4.62 3.78
CA GLY A 91 -11.23 5.58 3.99
C GLY A 91 -10.73 7.02 4.19
N ASP A 92 -9.43 7.26 4.02
CA ASP A 92 -8.79 8.57 4.13
C ASP A 92 -8.85 9.31 2.79
N TRP A 93 -9.84 10.20 2.65
CA TRP A 93 -10.12 10.96 1.42
C TRP A 93 -9.28 12.24 1.32
N ASP A 94 -7.97 12.09 1.43
CA ASP A 94 -7.04 13.20 1.29
C ASP A 94 -6.85 13.59 -0.19
N ILE A 95 -7.08 14.86 -0.48
CA ILE A 95 -6.87 15.44 -1.81
C ILE A 95 -5.37 15.68 -2.02
N ILE A 96 -4.79 14.92 -2.95
CA ILE A 96 -3.36 15.02 -3.31
C ILE A 96 -3.12 16.02 -4.45
N ALA A 97 -4.15 16.34 -5.25
CA ALA A 97 -4.06 17.37 -6.28
C ALA A 97 -5.44 17.94 -6.70
N VAL A 98 -5.45 19.21 -7.10
CA VAL A 98 -6.54 19.83 -7.87
C VAL A 98 -5.94 20.39 -9.16
N ARG A 99 -6.46 19.96 -10.32
CA ARG A 99 -5.88 20.25 -11.64
C ARG A 99 -6.92 20.84 -12.58
N PRO A 100 -6.54 21.72 -13.52
CA PRO A 100 -7.48 22.22 -14.51
C PRO A 100 -7.86 21.13 -15.52
N LEU A 101 -9.10 21.17 -16.01
CA LEU A 101 -9.48 20.39 -17.18
C LEU A 101 -9.16 21.15 -18.49
N PRO A 102 -8.84 20.43 -19.59
CA PRO A 102 -8.65 18.99 -19.68
C PRO A 102 -7.37 18.53 -18.94
N SER A 103 -7.46 17.39 -18.24
CA SER A 103 -6.30 16.86 -17.52
C SER A 103 -5.19 16.45 -18.50
N THR A 104 -3.95 16.76 -18.14
CA THR A 104 -2.76 16.29 -18.86
C THR A 104 -2.38 14.87 -18.48
N VAL A 105 -2.99 14.30 -17.44
CA VAL A 105 -2.69 12.96 -16.98
C VAL A 105 -3.62 11.93 -17.65
N PRO A 106 -3.06 10.90 -18.31
CA PRO A 106 -3.84 9.84 -18.92
C PRO A 106 -4.68 9.07 -17.89
N SER A 107 -5.87 8.66 -18.31
CA SER A 107 -6.67 7.68 -17.58
C SER A 107 -6.08 6.28 -17.74
N VAL A 108 -6.18 5.47 -16.68
CA VAL A 108 -5.80 4.05 -16.68
C VAL A 108 -6.99 3.19 -16.25
N SER A 109 -6.91 1.88 -16.49
CA SER A 109 -7.95 0.96 -16.02
C SER A 109 -7.99 0.97 -14.50
N MET A 110 -9.20 1.12 -13.95
CA MET A 110 -9.39 1.09 -12.51
C MET A 110 -8.96 -0.26 -11.92
N VAL A 111 -9.24 -1.36 -12.63
CA VAL A 111 -8.79 -2.70 -12.21
C VAL A 111 -7.27 -2.82 -12.24
N GLU A 112 -6.60 -2.28 -13.26
CA GLU A 112 -5.12 -2.31 -13.33
C GLU A 112 -4.48 -1.41 -12.26
N THR A 113 -5.12 -0.29 -11.94
CA THR A 113 -4.65 0.65 -10.90
C THR A 113 -4.61 -0.01 -9.52
N PHE A 114 -5.53 -0.93 -9.25
CA PHE A 114 -5.65 -1.63 -7.97
C PHE A 114 -5.11 -3.07 -8.00
N SER A 115 -4.61 -3.52 -9.16
CA SER A 115 -3.96 -4.83 -9.27
C SER A 115 -2.47 -4.69 -8.97
N LEU A 116 -2.01 -5.36 -7.93
CA LEU A 116 -0.58 -5.52 -7.74
C LEU A 116 -0.03 -6.48 -8.80
N VAL A 117 0.95 -6.02 -9.55
CA VAL A 117 1.79 -6.87 -10.41
C VAL A 117 3.14 -7.03 -9.72
N SER A 118 3.53 -8.28 -9.49
CA SER A 118 4.81 -8.63 -8.87
C SER A 118 5.53 -9.66 -9.73
N SER A 119 6.84 -9.46 -9.92
CA SER A 119 7.73 -10.46 -10.55
C SER A 119 8.26 -11.51 -9.55
N SER A 120 7.90 -11.38 -8.27
CA SER A 120 8.30 -12.27 -7.18
C SER A 120 7.07 -12.88 -6.48
N PRO A 121 7.16 -14.10 -5.95
CA PRO A 121 6.07 -14.68 -5.17
C PRO A 121 5.78 -13.86 -3.90
N PRO A 122 4.51 -13.72 -3.49
CA PRO A 122 4.16 -13.12 -2.21
C PRO A 122 4.47 -14.08 -1.04
N THR A 123 4.45 -13.54 0.18
CA THR A 123 4.52 -14.29 1.44
C THR A 123 3.42 -13.79 2.37
N ALA A 124 3.09 -14.53 3.43
CA ALA A 124 2.09 -14.10 4.38
C ALA A 124 2.41 -14.59 5.80
N ALA A 125 1.98 -13.83 6.79
CA ALA A 125 2.06 -14.18 8.21
C ALA A 125 0.93 -13.51 8.97
N GLU A 126 0.52 -14.13 10.07
CA GLU A 126 -0.52 -13.60 10.95
C GLU A 126 0.10 -12.70 12.03
N ALA A 127 -0.56 -11.59 12.33
CA ALA A 127 -0.36 -10.80 13.54
C ALA A 127 -1.69 -10.80 14.31
N GLY A 128 -1.74 -11.49 15.45
CA GLY A 128 -3.00 -11.78 16.12
C GLY A 128 -3.93 -12.58 15.20
N GLU A 129 -5.13 -12.05 14.91
CA GLU A 129 -6.11 -12.66 14.01
C GLU A 129 -6.08 -12.08 12.58
N VAL A 130 -5.15 -11.16 12.29
CA VAL A 130 -5.06 -10.49 10.99
C VAL A 130 -3.98 -11.15 10.13
N LEU A 131 -4.37 -11.64 8.95
CA LEU A 131 -3.41 -12.14 7.97
C LEU A 131 -2.83 -10.98 7.16
N PHE A 132 -1.53 -10.78 7.27
CA PHE A 132 -0.77 -9.85 6.43
C PHE A 132 -0.16 -10.62 5.27
N VAL A 133 -0.41 -10.15 4.05
CA VAL A 133 0.21 -10.64 2.82
C VAL A 133 1.21 -9.60 2.34
N PHE A 134 2.46 -9.99 2.13
CA PHE A 134 3.54 -9.12 1.67
C PHE A 134 3.98 -9.51 0.26
N ALA A 135 4.30 -8.51 -0.55
CA ALA A 135 4.74 -8.69 -1.93
C ALA A 135 5.69 -7.57 -2.36
N VAL A 136 6.26 -7.70 -3.55
CA VAL A 136 7.14 -6.69 -4.15
C VAL A 136 6.41 -6.04 -5.31
N ALA A 137 6.23 -4.73 -5.26
CA ALA A 137 5.66 -3.97 -6.37
C ALA A 137 6.67 -3.82 -7.52
N GLU A 138 6.20 -3.43 -8.70
CA GLU A 138 7.04 -3.25 -9.89
C GLU A 138 8.19 -2.25 -9.67
N ASP A 139 7.95 -1.22 -8.85
CA ASP A 139 8.95 -0.22 -8.46
C ASP A 139 9.95 -0.71 -7.40
N ARG A 140 9.87 -2.00 -7.01
CA ARG A 140 10.69 -2.70 -6.02
C ARG A 140 10.38 -2.39 -4.57
N ARG A 141 9.35 -1.60 -4.27
CA ARG A 141 8.88 -1.41 -2.89
C ARG A 141 8.27 -2.70 -2.36
N ILE A 142 8.38 -2.88 -1.05
CA ILE A 142 7.66 -3.94 -0.36
C ILE A 142 6.29 -3.38 0.01
N VAL A 143 5.26 -4.08 -0.43
CA VAL A 143 3.87 -3.73 -0.13
C VAL A 143 3.23 -4.82 0.71
N PHE A 144 2.25 -4.45 1.52
CA PHE A 144 1.42 -5.38 2.28
C PHE A 144 -0.06 -5.16 1.97
N ASN A 145 -0.86 -6.18 2.25
CA ASN A 145 -2.30 -6.14 2.25
C ASN A 145 -2.79 -6.98 3.43
N GLU A 146 -3.97 -6.68 3.95
CA GLU A 146 -4.58 -7.41 5.04
C GLU A 146 -5.83 -8.12 4.57
N VAL A 147 -6.05 -9.32 5.10
CA VAL A 147 -7.32 -10.00 4.98
C VAL A 147 -8.14 -9.68 6.22
N ALA A 148 -9.24 -8.96 6.04
CA ALA A 148 -10.22 -8.70 7.08
C ALA A 148 -10.94 -10.00 7.48
N ALA A 149 -11.63 -9.99 8.63
CA ALA A 149 -12.28 -11.17 9.20
C ALA A 149 -13.36 -11.80 8.28
N ASP A 150 -13.89 -11.05 7.31
CA ASP A 150 -14.84 -11.50 6.30
C ASP A 150 -14.17 -12.12 5.05
N GLY A 151 -12.83 -12.18 5.02
CA GLY A 151 -12.04 -12.66 3.89
C GLY A 151 -11.76 -11.60 2.83
N GLY A 152 -12.21 -10.35 3.04
CA GLY A 152 -11.95 -9.23 2.14
C GLY A 152 -10.52 -8.71 2.26
N PHE A 153 -9.86 -8.46 1.13
CA PHE A 153 -8.58 -7.75 1.12
C PHE A 153 -8.83 -6.25 1.27
N THR A 154 -8.08 -5.58 2.15
CA THR A 154 -8.25 -4.15 2.41
C THR A 154 -7.62 -3.29 1.30
N GLY A 155 -6.54 -3.76 0.69
CA GLY A 155 -5.83 -3.13 -0.42
C GLY A 155 -4.34 -2.99 -0.15
N TRP A 156 -3.55 -2.82 -1.21
CA TRP A 156 -2.09 -2.81 -1.13
C TRP A 156 -1.55 -1.47 -0.64
N GLN A 157 -0.66 -1.51 0.35
CA GLN A 157 0.00 -0.35 0.95
C GLN A 157 1.50 -0.60 1.06
N GLU A 158 2.34 0.44 1.01
CA GLU A 158 3.78 0.29 1.22
C GLU A 158 4.06 -0.14 2.67
N VAL A 159 4.94 -1.13 2.87
CA VAL A 159 5.53 -1.38 4.19
C VAL A 159 6.46 -0.21 4.53
N PRO A 160 6.16 0.59 5.58
CA PRO A 160 6.84 1.84 5.84
C PRO A 160 8.37 1.70 5.97
N GLY A 161 9.08 2.70 5.44
CA GLY A 161 10.53 2.84 5.56
C GLY A 161 11.31 2.74 4.25
N GLY A 162 10.64 2.68 3.09
CA GLY A 162 11.27 2.90 1.79
C GLY A 162 12.29 1.85 1.34
N LEU A 163 12.27 0.65 1.93
CA LEU A 163 13.16 -0.44 1.53
C LEU A 163 12.79 -0.92 0.13
N LEU A 164 13.79 -0.98 -0.75
CA LEU A 164 13.66 -1.55 -2.09
C LEU A 164 14.29 -2.94 -2.12
N THR A 165 13.61 -3.92 -2.71
CA THR A 165 14.10 -5.31 -2.84
C THR A 165 13.94 -5.82 -4.26
N ARG A 166 14.82 -6.74 -4.69
CA ARG A 166 14.70 -7.47 -5.95
C ARG A 166 14.26 -8.92 -5.77
N THR A 167 14.16 -9.37 -4.52
CA THR A 167 13.77 -10.74 -4.17
C THR A 167 12.47 -10.73 -3.41
N ALA A 168 11.77 -11.86 -3.41
CA ALA A 168 10.62 -12.06 -2.54
C ALA A 168 10.99 -11.78 -1.07
N PRO A 169 10.08 -11.15 -0.29
CA PRO A 169 10.19 -11.13 1.16
C PRO A 169 9.90 -12.52 1.75
N ALA A 170 10.30 -12.72 3.00
CA ALA A 170 9.86 -13.84 3.82
C ALA A 170 9.12 -13.30 5.05
N ALA A 171 8.05 -13.97 5.48
CA ALA A 171 7.35 -13.61 6.69
C ALA A 171 7.05 -14.82 7.57
N ALA A 172 7.00 -14.60 8.88
CA ALA A 172 6.56 -15.59 9.86
C ALA A 172 6.00 -14.91 11.11
N THR A 173 5.08 -15.58 11.81
CA THR A 173 4.45 -15.09 13.04
C THR A 173 5.35 -15.34 14.26
N LEU A 174 5.56 -14.30 15.07
CA LEU A 174 6.29 -14.33 16.33
C LEU A 174 5.44 -13.65 17.42
N GLY A 175 4.92 -14.44 18.37
CA GLY A 175 3.92 -13.93 19.31
C GLY A 175 2.67 -13.45 18.57
N ASP A 176 2.23 -12.23 18.87
CA ASP A 176 1.09 -11.56 18.20
C ASP A 176 1.52 -10.66 17.03
N GLU A 177 2.79 -10.69 16.64
CA GLU A 177 3.33 -9.90 15.53
C GLU A 177 3.62 -10.78 14.30
N ALA A 178 3.46 -10.20 13.12
CA ALA A 178 4.07 -10.73 11.90
C ALA A 178 5.46 -10.10 11.73
N VAL A 179 6.47 -10.93 11.49
CA VAL A 179 7.84 -10.50 11.24
C VAL A 179 8.13 -10.71 9.76
N VAL A 180 8.50 -9.63 9.06
CA VAL A 180 8.86 -9.65 7.64
C VAL A 180 10.36 -9.39 7.47
N PHE A 181 10.96 -10.16 6.56
CA PHE A 181 12.36 -10.11 6.20
C PHE A 181 12.50 -9.82 4.71
N ALA A 182 13.44 -8.95 4.36
CA ALA A 182 13.72 -8.60 2.97
C ALA A 182 15.19 -8.31 2.75
N THR A 183 15.62 -8.33 1.49
CA THR A 183 16.99 -8.01 1.11
C THR A 183 17.08 -6.58 0.58
N SER A 184 18.11 -5.84 0.99
CA SER A 184 18.44 -4.56 0.38
C SER A 184 19.07 -4.75 -1.00
N PRO A 185 19.21 -3.69 -1.81
CA PRO A 185 19.93 -3.76 -3.09
C PRO A 185 21.39 -4.20 -2.95
N GLU A 186 22.00 -3.98 -1.78
CA GLU A 186 23.36 -4.41 -1.41
C GLU A 186 23.40 -5.85 -0.87
N GLY A 187 22.27 -6.56 -0.84
CA GLY A 187 22.17 -7.94 -0.37
C GLY A 187 22.21 -8.08 1.14
N ARG A 188 21.95 -7.01 1.91
CA ARG A 188 21.81 -7.10 3.37
C ARG A 188 20.41 -7.57 3.73
N ILE A 189 20.25 -8.36 4.79
CA ILE A 189 18.92 -8.78 5.25
C ILE A 189 18.43 -7.81 6.31
N LEU A 190 17.24 -7.26 6.09
CA LEU A 190 16.54 -6.40 7.03
C LEU A 190 15.30 -7.10 7.57
N VAL A 191 14.89 -6.69 8.77
CA VAL A 191 13.70 -7.14 9.48
C VAL A 191 12.78 -5.95 9.76
N ASN A 192 11.48 -6.16 9.68
CA ASN A 192 10.45 -5.25 10.17
C ASN A 192 9.34 -6.10 10.84
N ARG A 193 8.65 -5.52 11.81
CA ARG A 193 7.59 -6.19 12.58
C ARG A 193 6.32 -5.39 12.42
N VAL A 194 5.18 -6.08 12.33
CA VAL A 194 3.87 -5.45 12.31
C VAL A 194 2.98 -6.08 13.37
N ALA A 195 2.38 -5.23 14.19
CA ALA A 195 1.35 -5.59 15.15
C ALA A 195 -0.04 -5.63 14.48
N PRO A 196 -1.07 -6.22 15.12
CA PRO A 196 -2.42 -6.32 14.53
C PRO A 196 -3.06 -4.97 14.17
N ASP A 197 -2.61 -3.88 14.79
CA ASP A 197 -3.08 -2.51 14.56
C ASP A 197 -2.32 -1.77 13.45
N ARG A 198 -1.52 -2.49 12.65
CA ARG A 198 -0.66 -1.95 11.57
C ARG A 198 0.53 -1.14 12.05
N SER A 199 0.88 -1.20 13.34
CA SER A 199 2.08 -0.54 13.83
C SER A 199 3.34 -1.26 13.34
N PHE A 200 4.07 -0.64 12.41
CA PHE A 200 5.34 -1.15 11.91
C PHE A 200 6.52 -0.65 12.75
N SER A 201 7.45 -1.55 13.11
CA SER A 201 8.67 -1.19 13.85
C SER A 201 9.68 -0.39 13.02
N GLY A 202 9.55 -0.42 11.70
CA GLY A 202 10.52 0.09 10.73
C GLY A 202 11.60 -0.94 10.39
N TRP A 203 12.22 -0.77 9.23
CA TRP A 203 13.26 -1.67 8.73
C TRP A 203 14.56 -1.52 9.51
N GLN A 204 15.10 -2.64 9.98
CA GLN A 204 16.38 -2.72 10.68
C GLN A 204 17.25 -3.81 10.08
N GLU A 205 18.53 -3.53 9.87
CA GLU A 205 19.48 -4.53 9.39
C GLU A 205 19.74 -5.60 10.45
N ILE A 206 19.69 -6.88 10.05
CA ILE A 206 20.07 -7.99 10.93
C ILE A 206 21.60 -7.98 11.10
N PRO A 207 22.12 -7.96 12.34
CA PRO A 207 23.56 -7.94 12.60
C PRO A 207 24.33 -9.11 11.97
N GLY A 208 25.60 -8.86 11.64
CA GLY A 208 26.56 -9.90 11.25
C GLY A 208 27.08 -9.84 9.81
N GLU A 209 26.96 -8.70 9.12
CA GLU A 209 27.63 -8.39 7.83
C GLU A 209 27.41 -9.42 6.70
N LEU A 210 26.39 -10.26 6.80
CA LEU A 210 26.06 -11.22 5.76
C LEU A 210 25.50 -10.50 4.53
N THR A 211 26.03 -10.86 3.38
CA THR A 211 25.51 -10.48 2.06
C THR A 211 24.92 -11.73 1.39
N VAL A 212 23.74 -11.59 0.80
CA VAL A 212 23.00 -12.68 0.13
C VAL A 212 22.64 -12.32 -1.30
N ASP A 213 22.38 -13.35 -2.11
CA ASP A 213 21.99 -13.20 -3.53
C ASP A 213 20.56 -13.69 -3.83
N ALA A 214 19.82 -14.08 -2.79
CA ALA A 214 18.49 -14.67 -2.89
C ALA A 214 17.58 -14.23 -1.76
N ALA A 215 16.28 -14.45 -1.95
CA ALA A 215 15.29 -14.25 -0.90
C ALA A 215 15.66 -15.09 0.35
N PRO A 216 15.56 -14.52 1.56
CA PRO A 216 15.65 -15.31 2.77
C PRO A 216 14.44 -16.24 2.90
N SER A 217 14.49 -17.16 3.85
CA SER A 217 13.35 -17.95 4.29
C SER A 217 13.26 -17.92 5.80
N ALA A 218 12.05 -17.70 6.34
CA ALA A 218 11.82 -17.69 7.78
C ALA A 218 10.78 -18.74 8.15
N THR A 219 10.93 -19.35 9.32
CA THR A 219 9.93 -20.26 9.89
C THR A 219 9.95 -20.19 11.40
N ARG A 220 8.80 -20.49 12.02
CA ARG A 220 8.71 -20.58 13.48
C ARG A 220 9.50 -21.79 14.00
N GLN A 221 10.23 -21.59 15.09
CA GLN A 221 10.93 -22.63 15.85
C GLN A 221 10.72 -22.37 17.35
N GLY A 222 9.82 -23.13 17.98
CA GLY A 222 9.45 -22.90 19.37
C GLY A 222 8.85 -21.50 19.55
N GLU A 223 9.41 -20.75 20.50
CA GLU A 223 9.03 -19.36 20.80
C GLU A 223 9.76 -18.33 19.93
N GLY A 224 10.66 -18.76 19.04
CA GLY A 224 11.43 -17.88 18.16
C GLY A 224 11.20 -18.19 16.67
N LEU A 225 12.00 -17.56 15.83
CA LEU A 225 12.09 -17.84 14.40
C LEU A 225 13.49 -18.35 14.04
N LEU A 226 13.54 -19.26 13.08
CA LEU A 226 14.75 -19.53 12.31
C LEU A 226 14.69 -18.82 10.98
N LEU A 227 15.76 -18.11 10.67
CA LEU A 227 15.98 -17.43 9.40
C LEU A 227 17.09 -18.13 8.64
N PHE A 228 16.85 -18.44 7.37
CA PHE A 228 17.80 -19.07 6.47
C PHE A 228 18.14 -18.12 5.33
N ALA A 229 19.40 -18.17 4.93
CA ALA A 229 19.98 -17.30 3.92
C ALA A 229 20.95 -18.09 3.05
N ARG A 230 21.01 -17.75 1.76
CA ARG A 230 22.01 -18.28 0.85
C ARG A 230 23.04 -17.19 0.53
N ALA A 231 24.30 -17.47 0.84
CA ALA A 231 25.41 -16.62 0.45
C ALA A 231 25.72 -16.78 -1.06
N PRO A 232 26.40 -15.82 -1.71
CA PRO A 232 26.73 -15.88 -3.14
C PRO A 232 27.56 -17.11 -3.55
N ASP A 233 28.28 -17.73 -2.61
CA ASP A 233 29.04 -18.97 -2.81
C ASP A 233 28.21 -20.25 -2.59
N ALA A 234 26.88 -20.11 -2.60
CA ALA A 234 25.87 -21.15 -2.39
C ALA A 234 25.86 -21.81 -1.00
N ARG A 235 26.61 -21.29 -0.01
CA ARG A 235 26.49 -21.75 1.37
C ARG A 235 25.15 -21.33 1.97
N ILE A 236 24.57 -22.23 2.75
CA ILE A 236 23.37 -21.98 3.56
C ILE A 236 23.81 -21.61 4.97
N LEU A 237 23.37 -20.43 5.39
CA LEU A 237 23.53 -19.90 6.73
C LEU A 237 22.16 -19.80 7.39
N PHE A 238 22.15 -19.83 8.72
CA PHE A 238 20.96 -19.55 9.50
C PHE A 238 21.27 -18.61 10.66
N ASN A 239 20.23 -17.95 11.14
CA ASN A 239 20.24 -17.14 12.36
C ASN A 239 18.95 -17.42 13.13
N GLN A 240 18.96 -17.24 14.44
CA GLN A 240 17.77 -17.41 15.27
C GLN A 240 17.35 -16.06 15.82
N LEU A 241 16.06 -15.75 15.66
CA LEU A 241 15.41 -14.62 16.32
C LEU A 241 14.65 -15.16 17.52
N ALA A 242 15.04 -14.77 18.73
CA ALA A 242 14.33 -15.11 19.95
C ALA A 242 13.06 -14.25 20.13
N SER A 243 12.16 -14.67 21.03
CA SER A 243 10.93 -13.95 21.34
C SER A 243 11.17 -12.56 21.92
N ASP A 244 12.31 -12.33 22.59
CA ASP A 244 12.74 -11.02 23.08
C ASP A 244 13.32 -10.10 21.97
N GLY A 245 13.37 -10.60 20.74
CA GLY A 245 13.87 -9.89 19.57
C GLY A 245 15.38 -9.94 19.37
N SER A 246 16.12 -10.67 20.21
CA SER A 246 17.56 -10.87 20.02
C SER A 246 17.87 -11.85 18.88
N PHE A 247 18.91 -11.52 18.09
CA PHE A 247 19.48 -12.41 17.09
C PHE A 247 20.70 -13.15 17.65
N SER A 248 20.80 -14.45 17.40
CA SER A 248 21.94 -15.27 17.84
C SER A 248 23.20 -15.12 16.98
N GLY A 249 23.06 -14.49 15.82
CA GLY A 249 24.13 -14.30 14.83
C GLY A 249 24.12 -15.37 13.74
N TRP A 250 24.71 -15.03 12.58
CA TRP A 250 24.77 -15.92 11.44
C TRP A 250 25.70 -17.11 11.68
N GLN A 251 25.19 -18.31 11.47
CA GLN A 251 25.88 -19.57 11.67
C GLN A 251 25.80 -20.42 10.40
N GLU A 252 26.87 -21.17 10.13
CA GLU A 252 26.93 -22.10 9.01
C GLU A 252 26.80 -23.55 9.50
N ARG A 253 25.93 -24.32 8.84
CA ARG A 253 25.86 -25.79 8.98
C ARG A 253 25.79 -26.49 7.63
N SER A 254 26.25 -25.84 6.56
CA SER A 254 26.25 -26.40 5.21
C SER A 254 27.06 -27.70 5.16
N VAL A 255 26.38 -28.84 4.99
CA VAL A 255 27.01 -30.11 4.63
C VAL A 255 26.88 -30.23 3.11
N ARG A 256 28.01 -30.28 2.38
CA ARG A 256 27.98 -30.58 0.95
C ARG A 256 27.57 -32.04 0.78
N PHE A 257 26.46 -32.29 0.08
CA PHE A 257 26.23 -33.60 -0.51
C PHE A 257 27.19 -33.72 -1.71
N ALA A 258 28.19 -34.59 -1.58
CA ALA A 258 29.15 -34.92 -2.64
C ALA A 258 28.54 -35.88 -3.65
#